data_AF-A0A9W9YNM1-F1
#
_entry.id   AF-A0A9W9YNM1-F1
#
_cell.length_a   1.000
_cell.length_b   1.000
_cell.length_c   1.000
_cell.angle_alpha   90.00
_cell.angle_beta   90.00
_cell.angle_gamma   90.00
#
_symmetry.space_group_name_H-M   'P 1'
#
loop_
_entity.id
_entity.type
_entity.pdbx_description
1 polymer ?
#
loop_
_entity_poly.entity_id
_entity_poly.type
_entity_poly.pdbx_seq_one_letter_code
_entity_poly.pdbx_strand_id
1 'polypeptide(L)'
;MELLEANVFGILPEESSANVQTIFCNKAMLVEEILTGIILSLVSKHTKLKDWWTLCPKKLYNNLKGYKETIQRTKVKISKTVDELLIVKKVQVLLGQLNNQQVPGGMCEHRYIVPDFNFKQNILIETHSELPSYYTITIQVNHKALVDQKKASADGEDLRVFYQHDVKSLPLEIDRLVTGLYTTEAHVQFRIQKLIPSNTVDGGSYALVFGGNNVGKAKADQKKCLLSLKIFPTRH
;
A
#
# COMPACT_ATOMS: atom_id res chain seq x y z
N MET A 1 -20.83 106.80 17.48
CA MET A 1 -20.29 105.43 17.59
C MET A 1 -18.80 105.59 17.31
N GLU A 2 -18.04 105.85 18.36
CA GLU A 2 -16.63 106.21 18.25
C GLU A 2 -15.95 105.94 19.59
N LEU A 3 -14.72 105.42 19.48
CA LEU A 3 -13.56 105.61 20.35
C LEU A 3 -13.18 104.56 21.44
N LEU A 4 -11.90 104.15 21.30
CA LEU A 4 -10.82 103.96 22.30
C LEU A 4 -10.72 102.60 23.03
N GLU A 5 -9.69 101.78 22.73
CA GLU A 5 -8.32 101.65 23.34
C GLU A 5 -8.30 100.79 24.64
N ALA A 6 -7.38 99.83 24.90
CA ALA A 6 -5.92 100.04 25.02
C ALA A 6 -5.01 98.76 24.94
N ASN A 7 -3.70 99.08 24.79
CA ASN A 7 -2.42 98.37 24.65
C ASN A 7 -1.96 97.43 25.81
N VAL A 8 -1.14 96.37 25.65
CA VAL A 8 0.30 96.18 25.21
C VAL A 8 1.36 96.56 26.26
N PHE A 9 2.20 95.58 26.65
CA PHE A 9 3.65 95.63 26.99
C PHE A 9 4.12 94.17 27.28
N GLY A 10 5.28 93.63 26.86
CA GLY A 10 6.41 94.20 26.14
C GLY A 10 7.51 93.16 25.78
N ILE A 11 8.41 93.63 24.89
CA ILE A 11 9.88 93.48 24.81
C ILE A 11 10.54 92.09 24.56
N LEU A 12 11.05 91.99 23.31
CA LEU A 12 12.15 91.26 22.63
C LEU A 12 13.43 90.89 23.43
N PRO A 13 14.35 90.01 22.97
CA PRO A 13 14.92 89.94 21.59
C PRO A 13 15.00 88.52 20.95
N GLU A 14 14.67 88.36 19.67
CA GLU A 14 15.57 88.41 18.49
C GLU A 14 17.00 87.88 18.71
N GLU A 15 17.27 86.66 18.20
CA GLU A 15 18.52 86.36 17.47
C GLU A 15 18.46 85.04 16.65
N SER A 16 18.81 85.18 15.36
CA SER A 16 19.37 84.21 14.40
C SER A 16 18.47 83.07 13.82
N SER A 17 17.98 83.33 12.58
CA SER A 17 17.12 82.45 11.77
C SER A 17 17.85 81.70 10.65
N ALA A 18 19.17 81.52 10.70
CA ALA A 18 19.93 80.98 9.56
C ALA A 18 20.33 79.49 9.65
N ASN A 19 20.10 78.80 10.77
CA ASN A 19 20.65 77.45 11.00
C ASN A 19 19.63 76.30 10.97
N VAL A 20 18.33 76.60 10.86
CA VAL A 20 17.27 75.56 10.88
C VAL A 20 16.94 75.05 9.47
N GLN A 21 17.15 75.86 8.44
CA GLN A 21 16.77 75.54 7.06
C GLN A 21 17.76 74.60 6.36
N THR A 22 19.06 74.70 6.65
CA THR A 22 20.11 73.84 6.09
C THR A 22 20.06 72.40 6.65
N ILE A 23 19.60 72.24 7.90
CA ILE A 23 19.46 70.92 8.55
C ILE A 23 18.28 70.13 7.95
N PHE A 24 17.21 70.82 7.52
CA PHE A 24 16.06 70.18 6.89
C PHE A 24 16.34 69.69 5.46
N CYS A 25 17.12 70.44 4.66
CA CYS A 25 17.50 70.01 3.31
C CYS A 25 18.47 68.81 3.32
N ASN A 26 19.45 68.78 4.22
CA ASN A 26 20.39 67.65 4.30
C ASN A 26 19.72 66.36 4.80
N LYS A 27 18.70 66.46 5.66
CA LYS A 27 17.92 65.28 6.10
C LYS A 27 17.03 64.73 4.98
N ALA A 28 16.42 65.57 4.16
CA ALA A 28 15.58 65.11 3.04
C ALA A 28 16.39 64.37 1.97
N MET A 29 17.60 64.85 1.65
CA MET A 29 18.48 64.23 0.66
C MET A 29 19.02 62.87 1.13
N LEU A 30 19.37 62.75 2.43
CA LEU A 30 19.79 61.47 3.02
C LEU A 30 18.66 60.43 3.07
N VAL A 31 17.42 60.89 3.23
CA VAL A 31 16.24 60.01 3.23
C VAL A 31 15.97 59.46 1.82
N GLU A 32 16.14 60.26 0.75
CA GLU A 32 16.01 59.75 -0.62
C GLU A 32 17.11 58.76 -1.00
N GLU A 33 18.37 59.00 -0.65
CA GLU A 33 19.45 58.03 -0.94
C GLU A 33 19.27 56.71 -0.20
N ILE A 34 18.84 56.77 1.07
CA ILE A 34 18.53 55.57 1.86
C ILE A 34 17.31 54.84 1.28
N LEU A 35 16.24 55.55 0.90
CA LEU A 35 15.07 54.92 0.28
C LEU A 35 15.44 54.28 -1.06
N THR A 36 16.22 54.95 -1.89
CA THR A 36 16.63 54.44 -3.21
C THR A 36 17.51 53.19 -3.07
N GLY A 37 18.44 53.19 -2.11
CA GLY A 37 19.26 52.02 -1.78
C GLY A 37 18.44 50.83 -1.25
N ILE A 38 17.43 51.09 -0.40
CA ILE A 38 16.52 50.07 0.11
C ILE A 38 15.65 49.51 -1.02
N ILE A 39 15.11 50.36 -1.90
CA ILE A 39 14.29 49.95 -3.04
C ILE A 39 15.11 49.09 -4.01
N LEU A 40 16.34 49.49 -4.36
CA LEU A 40 17.23 48.71 -5.22
C LEU A 40 17.60 47.35 -4.60
N SER A 41 17.86 47.31 -3.28
CA SER A 41 18.10 46.08 -2.54
C SER A 41 16.89 45.14 -2.54
N LEU A 42 15.69 45.69 -2.34
CA LEU A 42 14.44 44.93 -2.38
C LEU A 42 14.13 44.41 -3.78
N VAL A 43 14.31 45.21 -4.82
CA VAL A 43 14.13 44.80 -6.22
C VAL A 43 15.12 43.70 -6.60
N SER A 44 16.39 43.81 -6.20
CA SER A 44 17.42 42.77 -6.42
C SER A 44 17.11 41.46 -5.68
N LYS A 45 16.56 41.53 -4.47
CA LYS A 45 16.10 40.34 -3.73
C LYS A 45 14.87 39.72 -4.40
N HIS A 46 13.96 40.55 -4.92
CA HIS A 46 12.74 40.11 -5.57
C HIS A 46 13.01 39.42 -6.91
N THR A 47 13.99 39.87 -7.70
CA THR A 47 14.41 39.19 -8.94
C THR A 47 15.07 37.84 -8.65
N LYS A 48 15.97 37.76 -7.66
CA LYS A 48 16.56 36.49 -7.22
C LYS A 48 15.53 35.48 -6.70
N LEU A 49 14.51 35.95 -5.99
CA LEU A 49 13.39 35.10 -5.54
C LEU A 49 12.55 34.57 -6.71
N LYS A 50 12.34 35.38 -7.74
CA LYS A 50 11.59 34.99 -8.96
C LYS A 50 12.33 33.92 -9.77
N ASP A 51 13.65 34.01 -9.85
CA ASP A 51 14.49 32.99 -10.51
C ASP A 51 14.51 31.67 -9.72
N TRP A 52 14.51 31.74 -8.38
CA TRP A 52 14.37 30.56 -7.51
C TRP A 52 13.01 29.86 -7.69
N TRP A 53 11.93 30.62 -7.78
CA TRP A 53 10.57 30.09 -7.98
C TRP A 53 10.35 29.44 -9.36
N THR A 54 11.12 29.81 -10.38
CA THR A 54 11.01 29.21 -11.73
C THR A 54 11.93 28.00 -11.91
N LEU A 55 13.06 27.91 -11.20
CA LEU A 55 13.97 26.75 -11.22
C LEU A 55 13.47 25.57 -10.38
N CYS A 56 12.85 25.83 -9.22
CA CYS A 56 12.46 24.79 -8.27
C CYS A 56 11.41 23.81 -8.83
N PRO A 57 10.33 24.24 -9.51
CA PRO A 57 9.31 23.34 -10.04
C PRO A 57 9.82 22.47 -11.19
N LYS A 58 10.67 23.02 -12.08
CA LYS A 58 11.22 22.28 -13.22
C LYS A 58 12.19 21.19 -12.80
N LYS A 59 13.08 21.49 -11.85
CA LYS A 59 14.02 20.49 -11.30
C LYS A 59 13.29 19.39 -10.54
N LEU A 60 12.28 19.75 -9.75
CA LEU A 60 11.44 18.78 -9.03
C LEU A 60 10.67 17.86 -9.99
N TYR A 61 10.05 18.43 -11.02
CA TYR A 61 9.30 17.69 -12.04
C TYR A 61 10.19 16.71 -12.82
N ASN A 62 11.37 17.14 -13.25
CA ASN A 62 12.32 16.29 -13.97
C ASN A 62 12.82 15.13 -13.08
N ASN A 63 13.10 15.39 -11.81
CA ASN A 63 13.48 14.36 -10.85
C ASN A 63 12.34 13.34 -10.63
N LEU A 64 11.10 13.82 -10.43
CA LEU A 64 9.92 12.97 -10.30
C LEU A 64 9.69 12.08 -11.52
N LYS A 65 9.87 12.63 -12.72
CA LYS A 65 9.80 11.88 -13.97
C LYS A 65 10.88 10.79 -14.03
N GLY A 66 12.12 11.13 -13.67
CA GLY A 66 13.23 10.17 -13.59
C GLY A 66 12.98 9.05 -12.58
N TYR A 67 12.43 9.36 -11.41
CA TYR A 67 12.05 8.34 -10.42
C TYR A 67 10.95 7.41 -10.95
N LYS A 68 9.92 7.97 -11.61
CA LYS A 68 8.83 7.19 -12.21
C LYS A 68 9.34 6.22 -13.27
N GLU A 69 10.22 6.67 -14.16
CA GLU A 69 10.83 5.82 -15.19
C GLU A 69 11.74 4.73 -14.58
N THR A 70 12.45 5.06 -13.50
CA THR A 70 13.28 4.10 -12.76
C THR A 70 12.41 3.01 -12.12
N ILE A 71 11.33 3.39 -11.45
CA ILE A 71 10.38 2.44 -10.83
C ILE A 71 9.78 1.50 -11.89
N GLN A 72 9.39 2.01 -13.06
CA GLN A 72 8.85 1.17 -14.14
C GLN A 72 9.90 0.19 -14.67
N ARG A 73 11.14 0.65 -14.92
CA ARG A 73 12.24 -0.24 -15.31
C ARG A 73 12.51 -1.33 -14.28
N THR A 74 12.52 -0.98 -13.00
CA THR A 74 12.73 -1.94 -11.91
C THR A 74 11.59 -2.94 -11.83
N LYS A 75 10.33 -2.51 -12.01
CA LYS A 75 9.16 -3.40 -12.02
C LYS A 75 9.26 -4.44 -13.15
N VAL A 76 9.66 -4.03 -14.35
CA VAL A 76 9.88 -4.94 -15.48
C VAL A 76 11.01 -5.93 -15.21
N LYS A 77 12.14 -5.46 -14.65
CA LYS A 77 13.26 -6.33 -14.27
C LYS A 77 12.85 -7.36 -13.22
N ILE A 78 12.16 -6.94 -12.17
CA ILE A 78 11.64 -7.84 -11.12
C ILE A 78 10.71 -8.88 -11.72
N SER A 79 9.79 -8.47 -12.61
CA SER A 79 8.88 -9.41 -13.29
C SER A 79 9.66 -10.48 -14.05
N LYS A 80 10.69 -10.07 -14.81
CA LYS A 80 11.54 -11.03 -15.54
C LYS A 80 12.29 -11.98 -14.60
N THR A 81 12.85 -11.48 -13.51
CA THR A 81 13.53 -12.32 -12.51
C THR A 81 12.58 -13.30 -11.84
N VAL A 82 11.33 -12.90 -11.56
CA VAL A 82 10.29 -13.79 -11.03
C VAL A 82 9.99 -14.92 -12.02
N ASP A 83 9.87 -14.60 -13.31
CA ASP A 83 9.66 -15.60 -14.37
C ASP A 83 10.84 -16.60 -14.46
N GLU A 84 12.08 -16.11 -14.42
CA GLU A 84 13.29 -16.93 -14.40
C GLU A 84 13.35 -17.83 -13.16
N LEU A 85 13.00 -17.30 -11.98
CA LEU A 85 12.99 -18.05 -10.72
C LEU A 85 11.91 -19.14 -10.71
N LEU A 86 10.79 -18.92 -11.40
CA LEU A 86 9.75 -19.92 -11.60
C LEU A 86 10.25 -21.09 -12.47
N ILE A 87 11.06 -20.81 -13.49
CA ILE A 87 11.70 -21.86 -14.32
C ILE A 87 12.68 -22.67 -13.47
N VAL A 88 13.57 -22.01 -12.72
CA VAL A 88 14.54 -22.69 -11.85
C VAL A 88 13.84 -23.59 -10.82
N LYS A 89 12.74 -23.13 -10.23
CA LYS A 89 11.93 -23.93 -9.30
C LYS A 89 11.29 -25.15 -9.96
N LYS A 90 10.78 -25.03 -11.19
CA LYS A 90 10.27 -26.19 -11.95
C LYS A 90 11.37 -27.23 -12.19
N VAL A 91 12.58 -26.79 -12.56
CA VAL A 91 13.72 -27.69 -12.74
C VAL A 91 14.08 -28.39 -11.43
N GLN A 92 14.09 -27.67 -10.30
CA GLN A 92 14.36 -28.26 -8.99
C GLN A 92 13.34 -29.34 -8.60
N VAL A 93 12.04 -29.11 -8.86
CA VAL A 93 10.98 -30.10 -8.63
C VAL A 93 11.18 -31.33 -9.52
N LEU A 94 11.45 -31.14 -10.81
CA LEU A 94 11.71 -32.24 -11.74
C LEU A 94 12.93 -33.07 -11.33
N LEU A 95 14.01 -32.41 -10.87
CA LEU A 95 15.19 -33.11 -10.36
C LEU A 95 14.88 -33.90 -9.07
N GLY A 96 14.05 -33.35 -8.17
CA GLY A 96 13.58 -34.05 -6.98
C GLY A 96 12.72 -35.28 -7.31
N GLN A 97 11.92 -35.21 -8.38
CA GLN A 97 11.12 -36.32 -8.89
C GLN A 97 11.97 -37.41 -9.55
N LEU A 98 13.02 -37.04 -10.28
CA LEU A 98 13.94 -37.99 -10.90
C LEU A 98 14.81 -38.73 -9.88
N ASN A 99 15.11 -38.11 -8.74
CA ASN A 99 15.98 -38.69 -7.71
C ASN A 99 15.27 -39.68 -6.75
N ASN A 100 13.94 -39.82 -6.82
CA ASN A 100 13.16 -40.73 -5.97
C ASN A 100 12.27 -41.67 -6.81
N GLN A 101 12.78 -42.88 -7.10
CA GLN A 101 11.99 -43.94 -7.71
C GLN A 101 10.88 -44.45 -6.75
N GLN A 102 9.61 -44.08 -6.98
CA GLN A 102 8.43 -44.98 -6.90
C GLN A 102 7.08 -44.27 -7.26
N VAL A 103 6.62 -44.55 -8.49
CA VAL A 103 5.24 -44.81 -9.04
C VAL A 103 4.06 -43.82 -8.80
N PRO A 104 2.98 -43.90 -9.61
CA PRO A 104 2.49 -42.84 -10.49
C PRO A 104 1.27 -42.13 -9.90
N GLY A 105 1.49 -41.03 -9.17
CA GLY A 105 0.42 -40.09 -8.83
C GLY A 105 0.16 -39.16 -10.00
N GLY A 106 -1.06 -39.17 -10.54
CA GLY A 106 -1.49 -38.46 -11.73
C GLY A 106 -1.00 -37.02 -11.88
N MET A 107 -0.87 -36.60 -13.14
CA MET A 107 -0.35 -35.31 -13.59
C MET A 107 -0.68 -34.15 -12.64
N CYS A 108 0.36 -33.57 -12.06
CA CYS A 108 0.24 -32.32 -11.33
C CYS A 108 -0.24 -31.25 -12.31
N GLU A 109 -1.44 -30.72 -12.13
CA GLU A 109 -1.86 -29.47 -12.78
C GLU A 109 -1.08 -28.31 -12.14
N HIS A 110 0.06 -28.03 -12.76
CA HIS A 110 1.08 -27.07 -12.34
C HIS A 110 0.61 -25.61 -12.47
N ARG A 111 -0.16 -25.12 -11.49
CA ARG A 111 -0.36 -23.67 -11.29
C ARG A 111 -0.07 -23.14 -9.89
N TYR A 112 0.14 -24.03 -8.91
CA TYR A 112 0.51 -23.64 -7.55
C TYR A 112 1.87 -24.28 -7.26
N ILE A 113 2.95 -23.54 -7.48
CA ILE A 113 4.26 -23.93 -6.94
C ILE A 113 4.31 -23.30 -5.55
N VAL A 114 3.73 -23.97 -4.56
CA VAL A 114 4.02 -23.65 -3.16
C VAL A 114 5.17 -24.59 -2.77
N PRO A 115 6.44 -24.11 -2.83
CA PRO A 115 7.62 -24.98 -2.75
C PRO A 115 7.73 -25.78 -1.45
N ASP A 116 6.94 -25.41 -0.43
CA ASP A 116 7.00 -25.98 0.89
C ASP A 116 5.93 -27.07 1.13
N PHE A 117 5.07 -27.40 0.16
CA PHE A 117 4.01 -28.41 0.32
C PHE A 117 4.14 -29.54 -0.71
N ASN A 118 3.91 -30.76 -0.25
CA ASN A 118 4.02 -31.97 -1.07
C ASN A 118 2.73 -32.29 -1.84
N PHE A 119 1.57 -31.86 -1.35
CA PHE A 119 0.28 -32.23 -1.91
C PHE A 119 -0.62 -31.03 -2.16
N LYS A 120 -1.43 -31.13 -3.22
CA LYS A 120 -2.38 -30.12 -3.66
C LYS A 120 -3.68 -30.80 -4.12
N GLN A 121 -4.80 -30.25 -3.68
CA GLN A 121 -6.14 -30.61 -4.12
C GLN A 121 -6.89 -29.35 -4.53
N ASN A 122 -7.34 -29.26 -5.79
CA ASN A 122 -8.19 -28.15 -6.22
C ASN A 122 -9.53 -28.23 -5.49
N ILE A 123 -10.05 -27.09 -5.08
CA ILE A 123 -11.38 -27.00 -4.45
C ILE A 123 -12.37 -26.66 -5.55
N LEU A 124 -13.35 -27.53 -5.75
CA LEU A 124 -14.45 -27.33 -6.67
C LEU A 124 -15.60 -26.63 -5.94
N ILE A 125 -16.02 -25.47 -6.44
CA ILE A 125 -17.16 -24.73 -5.90
C ILE A 125 -18.24 -24.69 -6.97
N GLU A 126 -19.30 -25.45 -6.76
CA GLU A 126 -20.49 -25.46 -7.59
C GLU A 126 -21.55 -24.54 -6.98
N THR A 127 -22.22 -23.75 -7.82
CA THR A 127 -23.14 -22.72 -7.36
C THR A 127 -24.47 -22.81 -8.08
N HIS A 128 -25.58 -22.71 -7.34
CA HIS A 128 -26.92 -22.55 -7.91
C HIS A 128 -27.38 -21.08 -7.88
N SER A 129 -26.91 -20.32 -6.89
CA SER A 129 -27.11 -18.88 -6.75
C SER A 129 -25.76 -18.17 -6.77
N GLU A 130 -25.78 -16.87 -7.02
CA GLU A 130 -24.57 -16.05 -6.97
C GLU A 130 -23.98 -16.07 -5.56
N LEU A 131 -22.67 -16.29 -5.47
CA LEU A 131 -21.90 -16.16 -4.24
C LEU A 131 -21.11 -14.85 -4.27
N PRO A 132 -21.48 -13.85 -3.44
CA PRO A 132 -20.73 -12.60 -3.34
C PRO A 132 -19.31 -12.85 -2.85
N SER A 133 -18.38 -11.96 -3.22
CA SER A 133 -17.06 -11.95 -2.60
C SER A 133 -17.17 -11.90 -1.07
N TYR A 134 -16.25 -12.55 -0.38
CA TYR A 134 -16.20 -12.70 1.09
C TYR A 134 -17.26 -13.62 1.69
N TYR A 135 -18.04 -14.33 0.86
CA TYR A 135 -18.88 -15.42 1.35
C TYR A 135 -18.03 -16.53 1.98
N THR A 136 -18.51 -17.10 3.09
CA THR A 136 -17.81 -18.17 3.80
C THR A 136 -18.28 -19.51 3.28
N ILE A 137 -17.35 -20.37 2.87
CA ILE A 137 -17.64 -21.74 2.46
C ILE A 137 -16.96 -22.73 3.40
N THR A 138 -17.56 -23.91 3.51
CA THR A 138 -17.05 -25.03 4.30
C THR A 138 -16.80 -26.20 3.37
N ILE A 139 -15.60 -26.75 3.40
CA ILE A 139 -15.27 -28.00 2.73
C ILE A 139 -15.04 -29.10 3.77
N GLN A 140 -15.43 -30.32 3.43
CA GLN A 140 -15.14 -31.50 4.24
C GLN A 140 -13.89 -32.20 3.71
N VAL A 141 -13.03 -32.65 4.63
CA VAL A 141 -11.76 -33.31 4.33
C VAL A 141 -11.63 -34.54 5.21
N ASN A 142 -11.27 -35.68 4.60
CA ASN A 142 -10.91 -36.88 5.35
C ASN A 142 -9.49 -36.74 5.93
N HIS A 143 -9.36 -35.91 6.96
CA HIS A 143 -8.07 -35.61 7.60
C HIS A 143 -7.43 -36.85 8.20
N LYS A 144 -8.22 -37.74 8.79
CA LYS A 144 -7.73 -39.01 9.34
C LYS A 144 -6.94 -39.81 8.31
N ALA A 145 -7.50 -39.99 7.10
CA ALA A 145 -6.81 -40.72 6.04
C ALA A 145 -5.51 -40.02 5.60
N LEU A 146 -5.49 -38.68 5.55
CA LEU A 146 -4.28 -37.94 5.20
C LEU A 146 -3.16 -38.12 6.24
N VAL A 147 -3.51 -38.09 7.53
CA VAL A 147 -2.54 -38.30 8.63
C VAL A 147 -2.07 -39.75 8.67
N ASP A 148 -2.98 -40.72 8.59
CA ASP A 148 -2.64 -42.15 8.61
C ASP A 148 -1.71 -42.54 7.43
N GLN A 149 -1.85 -41.85 6.30
CA GLN A 149 -0.98 -41.98 5.12
C GLN A 149 0.31 -41.14 5.19
N LYS A 150 0.56 -40.44 6.30
CA LYS A 150 1.70 -39.53 6.50
C LYS A 150 1.76 -38.41 5.44
N LYS A 151 0.62 -37.98 4.93
CA LYS A 151 0.50 -36.90 3.95
C LYS A 151 0.21 -35.55 4.59
N ALA A 152 -0.35 -35.54 5.79
CA ALA A 152 -0.63 -34.32 6.56
C ALA A 152 -0.23 -34.47 8.02
N SER A 153 -0.02 -33.34 8.70
CA SER A 153 0.24 -33.30 10.13
C SER A 153 -1.03 -33.54 10.94
N ALA A 154 -0.91 -34.19 12.10
CA ALA A 154 -2.04 -34.45 12.98
C ALA A 154 -2.67 -33.16 13.57
N ASP A 155 -1.89 -32.09 13.68
CA ASP A 155 -2.33 -30.77 14.16
C ASP A 155 -3.00 -29.91 13.08
N GLY A 156 -2.97 -30.33 11.82
CA GLY A 156 -3.54 -29.60 10.68
C GLY A 156 -2.91 -28.24 10.37
N GLU A 157 -1.74 -27.92 10.93
CA GLU A 157 -1.00 -26.68 10.63
C GLU A 157 -0.56 -26.61 9.16
N ASP A 158 -0.34 -27.76 8.55
CA ASP A 158 0.02 -27.89 7.15
C ASP A 158 -1.19 -27.89 6.21
N LEU A 159 -2.44 -27.97 6.67
CA LEU A 159 -3.65 -27.96 5.84
C LEU A 159 -4.04 -26.57 5.30
N ARG A 160 -3.34 -26.00 4.32
CA ARG A 160 -3.56 -24.60 3.90
C ARG A 160 -4.51 -24.40 2.74
N VAL A 161 -5.12 -23.21 2.70
CA VAL A 161 -5.94 -22.79 1.56
C VAL A 161 -5.24 -21.65 0.84
N PHE A 162 -5.05 -21.81 -0.46
CA PHE A 162 -4.51 -20.79 -1.34
C PHE A 162 -5.56 -20.34 -2.35
N TYR A 163 -5.56 -19.04 -2.64
CA TYR A 163 -6.35 -18.40 -3.68
C TYR A 163 -5.44 -17.96 -4.84
N GLN A 164 -5.82 -18.33 -6.06
CA GLN A 164 -5.19 -17.87 -7.29
C GLN A 164 -6.10 -16.84 -7.98
N HIS A 165 -5.63 -15.60 -8.05
CA HIS A 165 -6.39 -14.52 -8.70
C HIS A 165 -6.40 -14.67 -10.22
N ASP A 166 -5.23 -14.91 -10.81
CA ASP A 166 -5.03 -15.09 -12.25
C ASP A 166 -3.87 -16.07 -12.50
N VAL A 167 -3.70 -16.60 -13.71
CA VAL A 167 -2.69 -17.64 -14.00
C VAL A 167 -1.23 -17.13 -13.87
N LYS A 168 -1.02 -15.81 -13.89
CA LYS A 168 0.30 -15.16 -13.87
C LYS A 168 0.67 -14.63 -12.48
N SER A 169 -0.28 -14.52 -11.54
CA SER A 169 -0.01 -14.11 -10.17
C SER A 169 0.54 -15.26 -9.34
N LEU A 170 1.14 -14.92 -8.19
CA LEU A 170 1.48 -15.92 -7.18
C LEU A 170 0.23 -16.27 -6.37
N PRO A 171 0.04 -17.56 -6.01
CA PRO A 171 -1.02 -17.94 -5.10
C PRO A 171 -0.91 -17.19 -3.76
N LEU A 172 -2.05 -16.74 -3.23
CA LEU A 172 -2.14 -16.08 -1.93
C LEU A 172 -2.68 -17.04 -0.88
N GLU A 173 -1.94 -17.27 0.21
CA GLU A 173 -2.49 -17.97 1.38
C GLU A 173 -3.59 -17.11 2.01
N ILE A 174 -4.77 -17.72 2.23
CA ILE A 174 -5.92 -17.09 2.88
C ILE A 174 -6.18 -17.69 4.25
N ASP A 175 -6.81 -16.91 5.12
CA ASP A 175 -7.22 -17.37 6.44
C ASP A 175 -8.23 -18.51 6.34
N ARG A 176 -8.01 -19.53 7.18
CA ARG A 176 -8.90 -20.69 7.31
C ARG A 176 -9.28 -20.94 8.77
N LEU A 177 -10.38 -21.63 8.99
CA LEU A 177 -10.74 -22.23 10.28
C LEU A 177 -10.86 -23.73 10.07
N VAL A 178 -10.12 -24.51 10.85
CA VAL A 178 -10.16 -25.97 10.77
C VAL A 178 -10.77 -26.53 12.05
N THR A 179 -11.75 -27.42 11.91
CA THR A 179 -12.42 -28.07 13.04
C THR A 179 -12.55 -29.58 12.79
N GLY A 180 -12.58 -30.39 13.84
CA GLY A 180 -12.73 -31.84 13.72
C GLY A 180 -11.49 -32.54 13.15
N LEU A 181 -10.29 -32.07 13.52
CA LEU A 181 -9.03 -32.70 13.11
C LEU A 181 -8.98 -34.19 13.51
N TYR A 182 -8.19 -34.94 12.75
CA TYR A 182 -8.01 -36.39 12.88
C TYR A 182 -9.31 -37.22 12.76
N THR A 183 -10.31 -36.67 12.06
CA THR A 183 -11.55 -37.38 11.70
C THR A 183 -11.71 -37.50 10.18
N THR A 184 -12.69 -38.29 9.76
CA THR A 184 -13.11 -38.39 8.35
C THR A 184 -13.94 -37.20 7.89
N GLU A 185 -14.40 -36.37 8.83
CA GLU A 185 -15.34 -35.26 8.62
C GLU A 185 -14.74 -33.91 9.02
N ALA A 186 -13.42 -33.77 8.97
CA ALA A 186 -12.77 -32.51 9.29
C ALA A 186 -13.30 -31.40 8.37
N HIS A 187 -13.60 -30.25 8.93
CA HIS A 187 -14.12 -29.11 8.18
C HIS A 187 -13.04 -28.04 8.05
N VAL A 188 -12.86 -27.53 6.84
CA VAL A 188 -12.04 -26.35 6.56
C VAL A 188 -12.96 -25.25 6.05
N GLN A 189 -13.03 -24.15 6.79
CA GLN A 189 -13.85 -23.00 6.45
C GLN A 189 -12.95 -21.85 6.02
N PHE A 190 -13.34 -21.13 4.96
CA PHE A 190 -12.62 -19.96 4.50
C PHE A 190 -13.54 -19.04 3.70
N ARG A 191 -13.09 -17.81 3.46
CA ARG A 191 -13.81 -16.85 2.63
C ARG A 191 -13.35 -16.86 1.18
N ILE A 192 -14.30 -16.85 0.26
CA ILE A 192 -14.02 -16.64 -1.15
C ILE A 192 -13.57 -15.19 -1.40
N GLN A 193 -12.60 -15.01 -2.28
CA GLN A 193 -11.94 -13.72 -2.56
C GLN A 193 -12.53 -13.00 -3.78
N LYS A 194 -13.36 -13.68 -4.57
CA LYS A 194 -14.06 -13.14 -5.73
C LYS A 194 -15.51 -13.60 -5.75
N LEU A 195 -16.34 -12.85 -6.46
CA LEU A 195 -17.69 -13.26 -6.79
C LEU A 195 -17.66 -14.52 -7.66
N ILE A 196 -18.54 -15.48 -7.38
CA ILE A 196 -18.78 -16.67 -8.21
C ILE A 196 -20.23 -16.58 -8.73
N PRO A 197 -20.44 -16.43 -10.05
CA PRO A 197 -21.78 -16.27 -10.63
C PRO A 197 -22.65 -17.50 -10.39
N SER A 198 -23.97 -17.31 -10.35
CA SER A 198 -24.94 -18.42 -10.25
C SER A 198 -24.79 -19.43 -11.39
N ASN A 199 -25.06 -20.70 -11.11
CA ASN A 199 -25.04 -21.80 -12.10
C ASN A 199 -23.68 -21.99 -12.77
N THR A 200 -22.60 -21.71 -12.03
CA THR A 200 -21.23 -21.92 -12.49
C THR A 200 -20.44 -22.82 -11.55
N VAL A 201 -19.32 -23.30 -12.07
CA VAL A 201 -18.37 -24.15 -11.35
C VAL A 201 -17.00 -23.48 -11.36
N ASP A 202 -16.44 -23.22 -10.18
CA ASP A 202 -15.08 -22.73 -10.01
C ASP A 202 -14.18 -23.86 -9.48
N GLY A 203 -13.32 -24.40 -10.34
CA GLY A 203 -12.37 -25.46 -9.98
C GLY A 203 -10.90 -25.04 -10.01
N GLY A 204 -10.60 -23.77 -10.32
CA GLY A 204 -9.23 -23.31 -10.56
C GLY A 204 -8.72 -22.28 -9.55
N SER A 205 -9.63 -21.59 -8.89
CA SER A 205 -9.28 -20.40 -8.10
C SER A 205 -8.83 -20.72 -6.69
N TYR A 206 -9.15 -21.90 -6.16
CA TYR A 206 -8.80 -22.29 -4.80
C TYR A 206 -8.17 -23.67 -4.78
N ALA A 207 -7.18 -23.84 -3.91
CA ALA A 207 -6.54 -25.13 -3.66
C ALA A 207 -6.31 -25.32 -2.17
N LEU A 208 -6.60 -26.53 -1.70
CA LEU A 208 -6.12 -27.05 -0.44
C LEU A 208 -4.71 -27.63 -0.68
N VAL A 209 -3.72 -27.21 0.09
CA VAL A 209 -2.35 -27.74 0.04
C VAL A 209 -1.95 -28.29 1.40
N PHE A 210 -1.17 -29.36 1.44
CA PHE A 210 -0.80 -30.04 2.68
C PHE A 210 0.48 -30.87 2.53
N GLY A 211 0.98 -31.40 3.65
CA GLY A 211 2.22 -32.16 3.71
C GLY A 211 3.45 -31.29 3.61
N GLY A 212 3.42 -30.10 4.23
CA GLY A 212 4.57 -29.21 4.24
C GLY A 212 5.44 -29.40 5.48
N ASN A 213 6.76 -29.45 5.28
CA ASN A 213 7.73 -29.59 6.36
C ASN A 213 8.26 -28.20 6.77
N ASN A 214 8.24 -27.88 8.06
CA ASN A 214 8.73 -26.59 8.60
C ASN A 214 8.04 -25.34 8.04
N VAL A 215 6.80 -25.48 7.59
CA VAL A 215 5.99 -24.33 7.22
C VAL A 215 5.63 -23.57 8.49
N GLY A 216 5.79 -22.24 8.47
CA GLY A 216 5.52 -21.38 9.63
C GLY A 216 4.06 -21.47 10.11
N LYS A 217 3.56 -20.54 10.91
CA LYS A 217 2.14 -20.64 11.34
C LYS A 217 1.18 -20.55 10.17
N ALA A 218 0.13 -21.38 10.18
CA ALA A 218 -0.98 -21.24 9.26
C ALA A 218 -1.72 -19.92 9.47
N LYS A 219 -2.24 -19.33 8.38
CA LYS A 219 -3.21 -18.24 8.49
C LYS A 219 -4.54 -18.77 9.03
N ALA A 220 -4.90 -18.35 10.23
CA ALA A 220 -6.07 -18.85 10.95
C ALA A 220 -6.86 -17.76 11.70
N ASP A 221 -6.90 -16.53 11.17
CA ASP A 221 -7.71 -15.47 11.79
C ASP A 221 -9.21 -15.74 11.63
N GLN A 222 -9.84 -16.21 12.71
CA GLN A 222 -11.26 -16.56 12.73
C GLN A 222 -12.18 -15.40 12.31
N LYS A 223 -11.81 -14.13 12.58
CA LYS A 223 -12.63 -12.96 12.20
C LYS A 223 -12.62 -12.73 10.68
N LYS A 224 -11.57 -13.20 10.00
CA LYS A 224 -11.47 -13.16 8.55
C LYS A 224 -12.13 -14.36 7.88
N CYS A 225 -12.35 -15.44 8.62
CA CYS A 225 -13.08 -16.62 8.14
C CYS A 225 -14.59 -16.46 8.32
N LEU A 226 -15.06 -15.88 9.41
CA LEU A 226 -16.48 -15.78 9.75
C LEU A 226 -17.01 -14.37 9.56
N LEU A 227 -18.20 -14.22 8.95
CA LEU A 227 -18.98 -12.97 9.05
C LEU A 227 -19.34 -12.72 10.51
N SER A 228 -18.56 -11.85 11.18
CA SER A 228 -19.02 -11.21 12.40
C SER A 228 -20.13 -10.23 12.01
N LEU A 229 -21.36 -10.71 11.85
CA LEU A 229 -22.52 -9.84 11.84
C LEU A 229 -22.61 -9.25 13.25
N LYS A 230 -22.14 -8.01 13.43
CA LYS A 230 -22.57 -7.21 14.57
C LYS A 230 -24.04 -6.87 14.31
N ILE A 231 -24.94 -7.74 14.77
CA ILE A 231 -26.36 -7.42 14.83
C ILE A 231 -26.49 -6.34 15.91
N PHE A 232 -26.65 -5.09 15.50
CA PHE A 232 -27.12 -4.06 16.43
C PHE A 232 -28.60 -4.33 16.69
N PRO A 233 -29.03 -4.51 17.95
CA PRO A 233 -30.45 -4.63 18.25
C PRO A 233 -31.13 -3.32 17.87
N THR A 234 -32.08 -3.38 16.93
CA THR A 234 -33.02 -2.28 16.68
C THR A 234 -33.88 -2.12 17.93
N ARG A 235 -33.80 -0.94 18.57
CA ARG A 235 -34.78 -0.56 19.60
C ARG A 235 -36.12 -0.39 18.90
N HIS A 236 -37.11 -1.17 19.33
CA HIS A 236 -38.52 -0.97 19.02
C HIS A 236 -39.04 0.30 19.71
#